data_AF-W4L8K6-F1
#
_entry.id   AF-W4L8K6-F1
#
_cell.length_a   1.000
_cell.length_b   1.000
_cell.length_c   1.000
_cell.angle_alpha   90.00
_cell.angle_beta   90.00
_cell.angle_gamma   90.00
#
_symmetry.space_group_name_H-M   'P 1'
#
loop_
_entity.id
_entity.type
_entity.pdbx_description
1 polymer ?
#
loop_
_entity_poly.entity_id
_entity_poly.type
_entity_poly.pdbx_seq_one_letter_code
_entity_poly.pdbx_strand_id
1 'polypeptide(L)'
;MFVSTKQKRIATLARNNPAMAFTSLNHYMDYNWLYQAYQQTRKDGATGVDGQTAEVYARQLESNLHTLLDRIKSGRYRAPAVRRTYIKKDKGRKRPLGIPTFEDKIVQRAVVMLLEPIYEQDFYHCSFGFRKQRSAHNALQNLRNRIMRERGRWVLDVDIKQYFDTIDHEQLRQFLARRVADGVLRKLIDKWLKAGILESGELIYPTQGTPQGGVISPLLANIYLHYVLDDWFAQPFSQE
;
A
#
# COMPACT_ATOMS: atom_id res chain seq x y z
N MET A 1 -17.46 15.49 1.05
CA MET A 1 -18.38 14.56 1.73
C MET A 1 -18.59 13.23 0.97
N PHE A 2 -18.51 13.19 -0.36
CA PHE A 2 -18.83 12.00 -1.18
C PHE A 2 -17.89 10.79 -1.07
N VAL A 3 -16.58 11.00 -0.91
CA VAL A 3 -15.58 9.89 -0.93
C VAL A 3 -15.66 9.02 0.32
N SER A 4 -15.84 9.62 1.51
CA SER A 4 -16.02 8.88 2.76
C SER A 4 -17.25 7.96 2.70
N THR A 5 -18.36 8.43 2.11
CA THR A 5 -19.57 7.61 1.93
C THR A 5 -19.33 6.42 1.00
N LYS A 6 -18.60 6.62 -0.10
CA LYS A 6 -18.19 5.53 -0.99
C LYS A 6 -17.30 4.51 -0.27
N GLN A 7 -16.32 4.96 0.52
CA GLN A 7 -15.46 4.07 1.32
C GLN A 7 -16.25 3.27 2.35
N LYS A 8 -17.21 3.89 3.04
CA LYS A 8 -18.11 3.19 3.98
C LYS A 8 -18.92 2.12 3.25
N ARG A 9 -19.44 2.42 2.06
CA ARG A 9 -20.18 1.45 1.24
C ARG A 9 -19.30 0.26 0.84
N ILE A 10 -18.06 0.51 0.42
CA ILE A 10 -17.09 -0.56 0.10
C ILE A 10 -16.82 -1.41 1.35
N ALA A 11 -16.56 -0.80 2.51
CA ALA A 11 -16.33 -1.52 3.77
C ALA A 11 -17.54 -2.39 4.19
N THR A 12 -18.75 -1.84 4.11
CA THR A 12 -19.98 -2.59 4.42
C THR A 12 -20.14 -3.78 3.47
N LEU A 13 -19.90 -3.59 2.17
CA LEU A 13 -20.01 -4.67 1.19
C LEU A 13 -18.96 -5.76 1.45
N ALA A 14 -17.71 -5.38 1.77
CA ALA A 14 -16.61 -6.29 2.07
C ALA A 14 -16.88 -7.12 3.33
N ARG A 15 -17.44 -6.48 4.38
CA ARG A 15 -17.82 -7.13 5.63
C ARG A 15 -18.93 -8.15 5.43
N ASN A 16 -19.95 -7.79 4.66
CA ASN A 16 -21.11 -8.66 4.43
C ASN A 16 -20.80 -9.81 3.47
N ASN A 17 -19.71 -9.70 2.68
CA ASN A 17 -19.33 -10.69 1.68
C ASN A 17 -17.84 -11.04 1.79
N PRO A 18 -17.43 -11.83 2.80
CA PRO A 18 -16.02 -12.12 3.06
C PRO A 18 -15.32 -12.95 1.96
N ALA A 19 -16.08 -13.72 1.17
CA ALA A 19 -15.54 -14.50 0.06
C ALA A 19 -15.60 -13.77 -1.31
N MET A 20 -16.18 -12.57 -1.38
CA MET A 20 -16.37 -11.87 -2.65
C MET A 20 -15.07 -11.21 -3.12
N ALA A 21 -14.76 -11.40 -4.41
CA ALA A 21 -13.75 -10.62 -5.10
C ALA A 21 -14.38 -9.43 -5.84
N PHE A 22 -13.87 -8.23 -5.60
CA PHE A 22 -14.38 -7.00 -6.18
C PHE A 22 -13.84 -6.81 -7.60
N THR A 23 -14.74 -6.84 -8.59
CA THR A 23 -14.41 -6.78 -10.04
C THR A 23 -14.46 -5.38 -10.64
N SER A 24 -15.25 -4.49 -10.04
CA SER A 24 -15.49 -3.13 -10.56
C SER A 24 -15.23 -2.11 -9.46
N LEU A 25 -13.98 -1.90 -9.06
CA LEU A 25 -13.60 -0.85 -8.10
C LEU A 25 -13.18 0.44 -8.81
N ASN A 26 -12.63 0.33 -10.02
CA ASN A 26 -12.12 1.46 -10.79
C ASN A 26 -13.18 2.53 -11.08
N HIS A 27 -14.47 2.17 -11.17
CA HIS A 27 -15.54 3.14 -11.39
C HIS A 27 -15.67 4.17 -10.24
N TYR A 28 -15.18 3.86 -9.04
CA TYR A 28 -15.16 4.81 -7.93
C TYR A 28 -14.08 5.89 -8.07
N MET A 29 -13.04 5.64 -8.90
CA MET A 29 -12.02 6.65 -9.22
C MET A 29 -12.62 7.64 -10.21
N ASP A 30 -13.20 8.70 -9.67
CA ASP A 30 -13.60 9.91 -10.38
C ASP A 30 -12.70 11.09 -9.99
N TYR A 31 -12.96 12.27 -10.56
CA TYR A 31 -12.22 13.49 -10.25
C TYR A 31 -12.20 13.77 -8.74
N ASN A 32 -13.36 13.67 -8.08
CA ASN A 32 -13.47 13.89 -6.64
C ASN A 32 -12.63 12.90 -5.83
N TRP A 33 -12.54 11.65 -6.26
CA TRP A 33 -11.68 10.64 -5.64
C TRP A 33 -10.19 11.01 -5.76
N LEU A 34 -9.73 11.37 -6.96
CA LEU A 34 -8.34 11.78 -7.17
C LEU A 34 -8.02 13.10 -6.45
N TYR A 35 -8.96 14.04 -6.40
CA TYR A 35 -8.82 15.27 -5.64
C TYR A 35 -8.67 14.98 -4.13
N GLN A 36 -9.47 14.07 -3.58
CA GLN A 36 -9.32 13.62 -2.19
C GLN A 36 -7.98 12.90 -1.96
N ALA A 37 -7.52 12.10 -2.92
CA ALA A 37 -6.20 11.47 -2.86
C ALA A 37 -5.07 12.52 -2.85
N TYR A 38 -5.17 13.57 -3.68
CA TYR A 38 -4.27 14.72 -3.64
C TYR A 38 -4.29 15.41 -2.26
N GLN A 39 -5.47 15.65 -1.70
CA GLN A 39 -5.61 16.23 -0.36
C GLN A 39 -4.96 15.37 0.74
N GLN A 40 -4.96 14.04 0.61
CA GLN A 40 -4.33 13.12 1.56
C GLN A 40 -2.84 12.83 1.26
N THR A 41 -2.34 13.23 0.10
CA THR A 41 -0.93 13.02 -0.28
C THR A 41 -0.04 14.04 0.41
N ARG A 42 1.11 13.63 0.96
CA ARG A 42 2.04 14.55 1.64
C ARG A 42 2.69 15.52 0.63
N LYS A 43 2.74 16.82 0.96
CA LYS A 43 3.18 17.89 0.02
C LYS A 43 4.64 18.29 0.18
N ASP A 44 5.18 18.17 1.38
CA ASP A 44 6.57 18.45 1.76
C ASP A 44 7.53 17.26 1.51
N GLY A 45 7.08 16.28 0.73
CA GLY A 45 7.91 15.13 0.36
C GLY A 45 8.91 15.48 -0.74
N ALA A 46 10.06 14.83 -0.73
CA ALA A 46 11.04 14.94 -1.82
C ALA A 46 10.43 14.59 -3.19
N THR A 47 10.93 15.24 -4.23
CA THR A 47 10.48 15.08 -5.62
C THR A 47 10.96 13.76 -6.22
N GLY A 48 10.20 13.24 -7.19
CA GLY A 48 10.55 12.02 -7.92
C GLY A 48 11.60 12.28 -9.00
N VAL A 49 11.63 11.42 -10.02
CA VAL A 49 12.55 11.55 -11.17
C VAL A 49 12.23 12.74 -12.07
N ASP A 50 11.01 13.25 -12.01
CA ASP A 50 10.51 14.39 -12.80
C ASP A 50 10.78 15.75 -12.16
N GLY A 51 11.28 15.78 -10.91
CA GLY A 51 11.56 17.02 -10.19
C GLY A 51 10.32 17.84 -9.82
N GLN A 52 9.10 17.37 -10.10
CA GLN A 52 7.89 18.15 -9.92
C GLN A 52 7.47 18.20 -8.43
N THR A 53 7.33 19.41 -7.89
CA THR A 53 6.85 19.63 -6.53
C THR A 53 5.32 19.64 -6.47
N ALA A 54 4.76 19.45 -5.27
CA ALA A 54 3.32 19.54 -5.03
C ALA A 54 2.76 20.92 -5.43
N GLU A 55 3.52 21.99 -5.17
CA GLU A 55 3.16 23.37 -5.48
C GLU A 55 3.08 23.61 -6.99
N VAL A 56 4.07 23.14 -7.75
CA VAL A 56 4.08 23.26 -9.22
C VAL A 56 2.93 22.45 -9.81
N TYR A 57 2.70 21.22 -9.33
CA TYR A 57 1.58 20.39 -9.76
C TYR A 57 0.23 21.07 -9.47
N ALA A 58 0.10 21.78 -8.35
CA ALA A 58 -1.13 22.44 -7.94
C ALA A 58 -1.52 23.66 -8.79
N ARG A 59 -0.58 24.27 -9.54
CA ARG A 59 -0.87 25.43 -10.40
C ARG A 59 -1.91 25.14 -11.48
N GLN A 60 -1.96 23.90 -11.96
CA GLN A 60 -2.95 23.42 -12.94
C GLN A 60 -3.66 22.17 -12.42
N LEU A 61 -3.98 22.16 -11.12
CA LEU A 61 -4.46 20.97 -10.41
C LEU A 61 -5.62 20.28 -11.13
N GLU A 62 -6.65 21.03 -11.51
CA GLU A 62 -7.85 20.48 -12.13
C GLU A 62 -7.53 19.80 -13.47
N SER A 63 -6.81 20.47 -14.36
CA SER A 63 -6.37 19.92 -15.65
C SER A 63 -5.48 18.68 -15.48
N ASN A 64 -4.53 18.74 -14.53
CA ASN A 64 -3.63 17.63 -14.24
C ASN A 64 -4.41 16.40 -13.75
N LEU A 65 -5.38 16.56 -12.84
CA LEU A 65 -6.19 15.46 -12.33
C LEU A 65 -7.13 14.88 -13.39
N HIS A 66 -7.73 15.69 -14.27
CA HIS A 66 -8.52 15.18 -15.40
C HIS A 66 -7.65 14.37 -16.37
N THR A 67 -6.51 14.91 -16.77
CA THR A 67 -5.56 14.23 -17.67
C THR A 67 -5.03 12.93 -17.05
N LEU A 68 -4.78 12.92 -15.74
CA LEU A 68 -4.40 11.72 -15.00
C LEU A 68 -5.52 10.67 -14.98
N LEU A 69 -6.75 11.10 -14.70
CA LEU A 69 -7.93 10.25 -14.69
C LEU A 69 -8.14 9.58 -16.05
N ASP A 70 -8.04 10.35 -17.12
CA ASP A 70 -8.19 9.87 -18.49
C ASP A 70 -7.12 8.83 -18.84
N ARG A 71 -5.86 9.08 -18.45
CA ARG A 71 -4.77 8.10 -18.62
C ARG A 71 -5.02 6.81 -17.85
N ILE A 72 -5.57 6.89 -16.63
CA ILE A 72 -5.92 5.70 -15.83
C ILE A 72 -7.05 4.94 -16.51
N LYS A 73 -8.17 5.60 -16.85
CA LYS A 73 -9.35 4.96 -17.44
C LYS A 73 -9.10 4.38 -18.83
N SER A 74 -8.29 5.05 -19.65
CA SER A 74 -7.90 4.56 -20.97
C SER A 74 -6.78 3.51 -20.95
N GLY A 75 -6.22 3.20 -19.77
CA GLY A 75 -5.11 2.27 -19.62
C GLY A 75 -3.74 2.80 -20.07
N ARG A 76 -3.67 4.03 -20.59
CA ARG A 76 -2.46 4.71 -21.08
C ARG A 76 -1.50 5.15 -19.97
N TYR A 77 -1.93 5.16 -18.72
CA TYR A 77 -1.07 5.46 -17.57
C TYR A 77 0.12 4.51 -17.52
N ARG A 78 1.33 5.04 -17.33
CA ARG A 78 2.57 4.27 -17.13
C ARG A 78 3.21 4.74 -15.83
N ALA A 79 3.58 3.80 -14.96
CA ALA A 79 4.28 4.11 -13.72
C ALA A 79 5.68 4.66 -14.07
N PRO A 80 6.03 5.88 -13.63
CA PRO A 80 7.36 6.41 -13.82
C PRO A 80 8.40 5.61 -13.02
N ALA A 81 9.67 5.75 -13.39
CA ALA A 81 10.75 5.24 -12.57
C ALA A 81 10.76 5.93 -11.20
N VAL A 82 11.15 5.18 -10.18
CA VAL A 82 11.23 5.65 -8.80
C VAL A 82 12.65 6.14 -8.52
N ARG A 83 12.81 7.35 -7.96
CA ARG A 83 14.14 7.91 -7.68
C ARG A 83 14.73 7.29 -6.42
N ARG A 84 15.93 6.71 -6.50
CA ARG A 84 16.63 6.20 -5.31
C ARG A 84 17.17 7.34 -4.44
N THR A 85 16.95 7.23 -3.14
CA THR A 85 17.64 8.01 -2.11
C THR A 85 18.04 7.11 -0.94
N TYR A 86 18.93 7.59 -0.08
CA TYR A 86 19.44 6.85 1.06
C TYR A 86 19.21 7.63 2.35
N ILE A 87 18.52 7.01 3.31
CA ILE A 87 18.42 7.55 4.67
C ILE A 87 19.43 6.84 5.55
N LYS A 88 20.17 7.61 6.35
CA LYS A 88 21.10 7.07 7.35
C LYS A 88 20.29 6.30 8.41
N LYS A 89 20.67 5.05 8.66
CA LYS A 89 20.19 4.22 9.77
C LYS A 89 21.26 4.19 10.86
N ASP A 90 20.91 3.67 12.03
CA ASP A 90 21.88 3.45 13.11
C ASP A 90 23.04 2.54 12.65
N LYS A 91 24.23 2.77 13.23
CA LYS A 91 25.47 2.04 12.94
C LYS A 91 25.96 2.17 11.48
N GLY A 92 25.70 3.30 10.82
CA GLY A 92 26.29 3.65 9.52
C GLY A 92 25.68 2.94 8.30
N ARG A 93 24.71 2.03 8.51
CA ARG A 93 23.97 1.41 7.41
C ARG A 93 23.02 2.42 6.77
N LYS A 94 22.87 2.37 5.45
CA LYS A 94 21.91 3.22 4.72
C LYS A 94 20.69 2.40 4.35
N ARG A 95 19.50 2.97 4.53
CA ARG A 95 18.23 2.38 4.07
C ARG A 95 17.91 2.96 2.69
N PRO A 96 17.87 2.14 1.62
CA PRO A 96 17.43 2.63 0.32
C PRO A 96 15.94 2.98 0.39
N LEU A 97 15.57 4.12 -0.19
CA LEU A 97 14.19 4.52 -0.42
C LEU A 97 14.01 4.86 -1.88
N GLY A 98 12.87 4.46 -2.42
CA GLY A 98 12.35 4.93 -3.69
C GLY A 98 11.36 6.07 -3.46
N ILE A 99 11.59 7.21 -4.12
CA ILE A 99 10.70 8.35 -4.13
C ILE A 99 9.95 8.37 -5.47
N PRO A 100 8.64 8.08 -5.49
CA PRO A 100 7.84 8.20 -6.70
C PRO A 100 7.61 9.67 -7.08
N THR A 101 7.15 9.91 -8.31
CA THR A 101 6.71 11.24 -8.73
C THR A 101 5.49 11.69 -7.93
N PHE A 102 5.23 12.99 -7.88
CA PHE A 102 4.09 13.50 -7.12
C PHE A 102 2.76 12.98 -7.69
N GLU A 103 2.61 12.98 -9.01
CA GLU A 103 1.45 12.41 -9.70
C GLU A 103 1.26 10.92 -9.34
N ASP A 104 2.35 10.15 -9.32
CA ASP A 104 2.29 8.73 -8.97
C ASP A 104 1.87 8.50 -7.52
N LYS A 105 2.34 9.33 -6.58
CA LYS A 105 1.90 9.30 -5.18
C LYS A 105 0.38 9.51 -5.06
N ILE A 106 -0.22 10.37 -5.90
CA ILE A 106 -1.67 10.61 -5.92
C ILE A 106 -2.40 9.35 -6.37
N VAL A 107 -1.96 8.70 -7.46
CA VAL A 107 -2.60 7.46 -7.95
C VAL A 107 -2.46 6.33 -6.94
N GLN A 108 -1.28 6.14 -6.37
CA GLN A 108 -1.05 5.16 -5.32
C GLN A 108 -1.96 5.42 -4.11
N ARG A 109 -2.10 6.69 -3.69
CA ARG A 109 -3.03 7.07 -2.61
C ARG A 109 -4.48 6.76 -2.98
N ALA A 110 -4.89 7.05 -4.21
CA ALA A 110 -6.24 6.77 -4.69
C ALA A 110 -6.57 5.26 -4.64
N VAL A 111 -5.61 4.40 -5.00
CA VAL A 111 -5.77 2.95 -4.91
C VAL A 111 -5.78 2.48 -3.45
N VAL A 112 -4.90 3.01 -2.59
CA VAL A 112 -4.93 2.74 -1.15
C VAL A 112 -6.30 3.05 -0.55
N MET A 113 -6.89 4.20 -0.90
CA MET A 113 -8.22 4.59 -0.44
C MET A 113 -9.33 3.62 -0.86
N LEU A 114 -9.16 2.86 -1.95
CA LEU A 114 -10.11 1.85 -2.41
C LEU A 114 -9.92 0.51 -1.72
N LEU A 115 -8.66 0.13 -1.48
CA LEU A 115 -8.30 -1.18 -0.96
C LEU A 115 -8.36 -1.25 0.56
N GLU A 116 -7.99 -0.17 1.26
CA GLU A 116 -8.05 -0.12 2.73
C GLU A 116 -9.44 -0.51 3.29
N PRO A 117 -10.58 0.04 2.81
CA PRO A 117 -11.88 -0.36 3.33
C PRO A 117 -12.19 -1.85 3.19
N ILE A 118 -11.62 -2.52 2.20
CA ILE A 118 -11.79 -3.97 1.95
C ILE A 118 -10.92 -4.74 2.96
N TYR A 119 -9.61 -4.55 2.90
CA TYR A 119 -8.66 -5.32 3.69
C TYR A 119 -8.73 -5.02 5.18
N GLU A 120 -9.18 -3.84 5.61
CA GLU A 120 -9.44 -3.58 7.03
C GLU A 120 -10.55 -4.48 7.61
N GLN A 121 -11.44 -5.04 6.77
CA GLN A 121 -12.41 -6.05 7.24
C GLN A 121 -11.79 -7.45 7.37
N ASP A 122 -10.68 -7.71 6.67
CA ASP A 122 -10.06 -9.03 6.60
C ASP A 122 -8.87 -9.15 7.58
N PHE A 123 -8.12 -8.06 7.76
CA PHE A 123 -6.94 -8.04 8.62
C PHE A 123 -7.23 -8.31 10.09
N TYR A 124 -6.51 -9.26 10.67
CA TYR A 124 -6.61 -9.65 12.08
C TYR A 124 -6.39 -8.49 13.07
N HIS A 125 -7.03 -8.60 14.23
CA HIS A 125 -6.91 -7.58 15.28
C HIS A 125 -5.52 -7.48 15.91
N CYS A 126 -4.67 -8.50 15.78
CA CYS A 126 -3.28 -8.50 16.25
C CYS A 126 -2.30 -7.81 15.29
N SER A 127 -2.73 -7.42 14.08
CA SER A 127 -1.89 -6.69 13.13
C SER A 127 -2.09 -5.18 13.31
N PHE A 128 -1.03 -4.44 13.62
CA PHE A 128 -1.10 -3.00 13.96
C PHE A 128 -0.36 -2.07 13.01
N GLY A 129 0.65 -2.56 12.29
CA GLY A 129 1.54 -1.73 11.47
C GLY A 129 0.81 -1.08 10.30
N PHE A 130 1.05 0.21 10.06
CA PHE A 130 0.56 0.97 8.88
C PHE A 130 -0.96 0.93 8.65
N ARG A 131 -1.75 0.65 9.69
CA ARG A 131 -3.22 0.59 9.61
C ARG A 131 -3.86 1.81 10.23
N LYS A 132 -4.99 2.25 9.66
CA LYS A 132 -5.73 3.39 10.19
C LYS A 132 -6.23 3.07 11.59
N GLN A 133 -6.12 4.04 12.50
CA GLN A 133 -6.56 3.92 13.90
C GLN A 133 -5.84 2.83 14.72
N ARG A 134 -4.70 2.31 14.23
CA ARG A 134 -3.83 1.39 14.96
C ARG A 134 -2.46 2.00 15.14
N SER A 135 -1.87 1.83 16.31
CA SER A 135 -0.58 2.41 16.66
C SER A 135 0.31 1.40 17.39
N ALA A 136 1.61 1.71 17.47
CA ALA A 136 2.56 0.94 18.26
C ALA A 136 2.14 0.85 19.74
N HIS A 137 1.53 1.91 20.29
CA HIS A 137 0.99 1.89 21.65
C HIS A 137 -0.15 0.88 21.81
N ASN A 138 -1.04 0.74 20.81
CA ASN A 138 -2.07 -0.29 20.85
C ASN A 138 -1.48 -1.71 20.82
N ALA A 139 -0.40 -1.91 20.05
CA ALA A 139 0.31 -3.20 20.00
C ALA A 139 0.92 -3.55 21.36
N LEU A 140 1.63 -2.61 22.00
CA LEU A 140 2.20 -2.78 23.34
C LEU A 140 1.13 -3.08 24.39
N GLN A 141 0.01 -2.36 24.34
CA GLN A 141 -1.12 -2.58 25.25
C GLN A 141 -1.74 -3.97 25.03
N ASN A 142 -1.93 -4.41 23.78
CA ASN A 142 -2.44 -5.73 23.46
C ASN A 142 -1.50 -6.84 23.97
N LEU A 143 -0.19 -6.69 23.74
CA LEU A 143 0.83 -7.61 24.21
C LEU A 143 0.83 -7.72 25.73
N ARG A 144 0.87 -6.58 26.44
CA ARG A 144 0.82 -6.55 27.92
C ARG A 144 -0.42 -7.27 28.45
N ASN A 145 -1.60 -6.98 27.88
CA ASN A 145 -2.86 -7.58 28.33
C ASN A 145 -2.88 -9.10 28.10
N ARG A 146 -2.37 -9.58 26.96
CA ARG A 146 -2.24 -11.02 26.68
C ARG A 146 -1.29 -11.70 27.65
N ILE A 147 -0.09 -11.15 27.85
CA ILE A 147 0.91 -11.70 28.80
C ILE A 147 0.30 -11.82 30.20
N MET A 148 -0.37 -10.79 30.69
CA MET A 148 -0.96 -10.79 32.03
C MET A 148 -2.12 -11.79 32.15
N ARG A 149 -3.00 -11.86 31.14
CA ARG A 149 -4.18 -12.74 31.16
C ARG A 149 -3.80 -14.21 31.02
N GLU A 150 -2.91 -14.53 30.09
CA GLU A 150 -2.51 -15.90 29.76
C GLU A 150 -1.33 -16.38 30.62
N ARG A 151 -0.81 -15.52 31.52
CA ARG A 151 0.37 -15.77 32.36
C ARG A 151 1.59 -16.20 31.55
N GLY A 152 1.72 -15.65 30.33
CA GLY A 152 2.83 -15.92 29.43
C GLY A 152 4.16 -15.51 30.07
N ARG A 153 5.14 -16.40 30.06
CA ARG A 153 6.47 -16.18 30.67
C ARG A 153 7.57 -15.88 29.66
N TRP A 154 7.31 -16.15 28.39
CA TRP A 154 8.27 -16.06 27.31
C TRP A 154 7.69 -15.22 26.17
N VAL A 155 8.53 -14.38 25.57
CA VAL A 155 8.22 -13.61 24.36
C VAL A 155 9.25 -13.99 23.32
N LEU A 156 8.76 -14.43 22.16
CA LEU A 156 9.60 -14.68 21.00
C LEU A 156 9.60 -13.41 20.12
N ASP A 157 10.77 -12.78 20.00
CA ASP A 157 10.97 -11.61 19.14
C ASP A 157 11.56 -12.06 17.79
N VAL A 158 10.82 -11.79 16.70
CA VAL A 158 11.17 -12.22 15.34
C VAL A 158 11.08 -11.02 14.39
N ASP A 159 12.14 -10.79 13.62
CA ASP A 159 12.21 -9.73 12.61
C ASP A 159 12.51 -10.30 11.22
N ILE A 160 11.81 -9.79 10.20
CA ILE A 160 12.01 -10.19 8.81
C ILE A 160 13.00 -9.23 8.16
N LYS A 161 14.19 -9.74 7.84
CA LYS A 161 15.25 -8.97 7.20
C LYS A 161 14.83 -8.51 5.80
N GLN A 162 14.97 -7.20 5.54
CA GLN A 162 14.72 -6.60 4.21
C GLN A 162 13.34 -6.96 3.63
N TYR A 163 12.31 -6.98 4.47
CA TYR A 163 10.98 -7.47 4.09
C TYR A 163 10.44 -6.86 2.78
N PHE A 164 10.50 -5.53 2.63
CA PHE A 164 10.01 -4.87 1.42
C PHE A 164 10.76 -5.28 0.15
N ASP A 165 12.02 -5.69 0.24
CA ASP A 165 12.86 -6.07 -0.92
C ASP A 165 12.70 -7.56 -1.29
N THR A 166 11.95 -8.34 -0.50
CA THR A 166 11.82 -9.81 -0.64
C THR A 166 10.39 -10.27 -0.99
N ILE A 167 9.44 -9.35 -1.12
CA ILE A 167 8.05 -9.69 -1.48
C ILE A 167 8.00 -10.31 -2.88
N ASP A 168 7.54 -11.56 -2.97
CA ASP A 168 7.31 -12.23 -4.24
C ASP A 168 6.09 -11.61 -4.96
N HIS A 169 6.31 -11.12 -6.19
CA HIS A 169 5.26 -10.46 -6.95
C HIS A 169 4.15 -11.40 -7.39
N GLU A 170 4.47 -12.67 -7.65
CA GLU A 170 3.48 -13.65 -8.11
C GLU A 170 2.54 -14.03 -6.97
N GLN A 171 3.07 -14.36 -5.80
CA GLN A 171 2.29 -14.62 -4.61
C GLN A 171 1.46 -13.38 -4.21
N LEU A 172 2.05 -12.18 -4.24
CA LEU A 172 1.31 -10.95 -3.99
C LEU A 172 0.13 -10.78 -4.96
N ARG A 173 0.33 -11.07 -6.26
CA ARG A 173 -0.76 -11.05 -7.26
C ARG A 173 -1.86 -12.06 -6.94
N GLN A 174 -1.49 -13.27 -6.51
CA GLN A 174 -2.44 -14.32 -6.13
C GLN A 174 -3.26 -13.91 -4.89
N PHE A 175 -2.60 -13.34 -3.88
CA PHE A 175 -3.25 -12.81 -2.69
C PHE A 175 -4.21 -11.66 -3.00
N LEU A 176 -3.77 -10.69 -3.81
CA LEU A 176 -4.63 -9.60 -4.26
C LEU A 176 -5.85 -10.13 -5.00
N ALA A 177 -5.70 -11.17 -5.83
CA ALA A 177 -6.80 -11.74 -6.62
C ALA A 177 -7.92 -12.35 -5.75
N ARG A 178 -7.65 -12.70 -4.48
CA ARG A 178 -8.67 -13.22 -3.56
C ARG A 178 -9.77 -12.19 -3.26
N ARG A 179 -9.42 -10.91 -3.21
CA ARG A 179 -10.36 -9.82 -2.87
C ARG A 179 -10.51 -8.78 -3.97
N VAL A 180 -9.55 -8.66 -4.89
CA VAL A 180 -9.51 -7.65 -5.94
C VAL A 180 -9.36 -8.33 -7.29
N ALA A 181 -10.48 -8.46 -8.00
CA ALA A 181 -10.54 -8.98 -9.37
C ALA A 181 -10.60 -7.86 -10.43
N ASP A 182 -10.61 -6.59 -10.02
CA ASP A 182 -10.59 -5.44 -10.93
C ASP A 182 -9.28 -5.38 -11.73
N GLY A 183 -9.38 -5.60 -13.04
CA GLY A 183 -8.23 -5.66 -13.94
C GLY A 183 -7.49 -4.34 -14.10
N VAL A 184 -8.15 -3.19 -13.93
CA VAL A 184 -7.49 -1.88 -14.01
C VAL A 184 -6.61 -1.67 -12.79
N LEU A 185 -7.13 -1.94 -11.59
CA LEU A 185 -6.36 -1.82 -10.35
C LEU A 185 -5.18 -2.80 -10.31
N ARG A 186 -5.39 -4.06 -10.70
CA ARG A 186 -4.30 -5.05 -10.76
C ARG A 186 -3.19 -4.61 -11.70
N LYS A 187 -3.54 -4.08 -12.89
CA LYS A 187 -2.56 -3.53 -13.84
C LYS A 187 -1.82 -2.31 -13.30
N LEU A 188 -2.46 -1.44 -12.51
CA LEU A 188 -1.77 -0.31 -11.86
C LEU A 188 -0.74 -0.82 -10.85
N ILE A 189 -1.13 -1.77 -10.01
CA ILE A 189 -0.23 -2.39 -9.03
C ILE A 189 0.94 -3.07 -9.72
N ASP A 190 0.69 -3.86 -10.76
CA ASP A 190 1.75 -4.52 -11.54
C ASP A 190 2.71 -3.51 -12.19
N LYS A 191 2.20 -2.37 -12.68
CA LYS A 191 3.05 -1.29 -13.22
C LYS A 191 3.98 -0.73 -12.15
N TRP A 192 3.52 -0.58 -10.91
CA TRP A 192 4.36 -0.11 -9.79
C TRP A 192 5.37 -1.14 -9.32
N LEU A 193 4.98 -2.42 -9.26
CA LEU A 193 5.89 -3.51 -8.88
C LEU A 193 7.03 -3.67 -9.90
N LYS A 194 6.76 -3.42 -11.19
CA LYS A 194 7.74 -3.48 -12.29
C LYS A 194 8.40 -2.13 -12.60
N ALA A 195 8.07 -1.07 -11.85
CA ALA A 195 8.65 0.24 -12.11
C ALA A 195 10.16 0.21 -11.86
N GLY A 196 10.92 0.74 -12.80
CA GLY A 196 12.37 0.84 -12.67
C GLY A 196 12.75 1.79 -11.53
N ILE A 197 13.92 1.57 -10.94
CA ILE A 197 14.53 2.41 -9.93
C ILE A 197 15.68 3.16 -10.60
N LEU A 198 15.59 4.49 -10.61
CA LEU A 198 16.67 5.35 -11.12
C LEU A 198 17.67 5.61 -9.98
N GLU A 199 18.88 5.10 -10.15
CA GLU A 199 19.97 5.17 -9.18
C GLU A 199 21.27 5.58 -9.88
N SER A 200 21.84 6.73 -9.50
CA SER A 200 23.10 7.24 -10.07
C SER A 200 23.15 7.35 -11.61
N GLY A 201 21.99 7.57 -12.25
CA GLY A 201 21.87 7.66 -13.71
C GLY A 201 21.57 6.32 -14.40
N GLU A 202 21.61 5.21 -13.65
CA GLU A 202 21.27 3.88 -14.15
C GLU A 202 19.84 3.50 -13.76
N LEU A 203 19.15 2.80 -14.66
CA LEU A 203 17.78 2.34 -14.45
C LEU A 203 17.80 0.84 -14.14
N ILE A 204 17.45 0.48 -12.91
CA ILE A 204 17.45 -0.88 -12.38
C ILE A 204 16.02 -1.41 -12.31
N TYR A 205 15.78 -2.63 -12.79
CA TYR A 205 14.45 -3.25 -12.71
C TYR A 205 14.44 -4.38 -11.68
N PRO A 206 13.86 -4.17 -10.49
CA PRO A 206 13.79 -5.21 -9.48
C PRO A 206 12.83 -6.33 -9.92
N THR A 207 13.24 -7.58 -9.74
CA THR A 207 12.42 -8.78 -10.03
C THR A 207 11.53 -9.19 -8.85
N GLN A 208 11.78 -8.64 -7.66
CA GLN A 208 11.07 -8.91 -6.42
C GLN A 208 11.01 -7.65 -5.53
N GLY A 209 10.15 -7.67 -4.52
CA GLY A 209 9.98 -6.58 -3.57
C GLY A 209 9.01 -5.49 -4.02
N THR A 210 8.76 -4.51 -3.18
CA THR A 210 7.97 -3.32 -3.50
C THR A 210 8.86 -2.09 -3.32
N PRO A 211 8.79 -1.07 -4.20
CA PRO A 211 9.59 0.14 -4.04
C PRO A 211 9.35 0.76 -2.66
N GLN A 212 10.38 0.73 -1.81
CA GLN A 212 10.27 1.17 -0.43
C GLN A 212 10.13 2.70 -0.40
N GLY A 213 8.96 3.23 -0.07
CA GLY A 213 8.66 4.67 -0.15
C GLY A 213 7.52 5.03 -1.11
N GLY A 214 6.99 4.04 -1.84
CA GLY A 214 5.65 4.13 -2.42
C GLY A 214 4.58 4.30 -1.35
N VAL A 215 3.56 5.10 -1.65
CA VAL A 215 2.40 5.32 -0.77
C VAL A 215 1.59 4.04 -0.60
N ILE A 216 1.56 3.17 -1.61
CA ILE A 216 0.84 1.89 -1.58
C ILE A 216 1.63 0.75 -0.93
N SER A 217 2.96 0.85 -0.89
CA SER A 217 3.84 -0.25 -0.45
C SER A 217 3.50 -0.79 0.94
N PRO A 218 3.20 0.02 1.97
CA PRO A 218 2.82 -0.50 3.29
C PRO A 218 1.54 -1.34 3.27
N LEU A 219 0.55 -0.99 2.44
CA LEU A 219 -0.67 -1.77 2.32
C LEU A 219 -0.40 -3.11 1.65
N LEU A 220 0.36 -3.14 0.54
CA LEU A 220 0.74 -4.38 -0.13
C LEU A 220 1.53 -5.32 0.80
N ALA A 221 2.44 -4.73 1.57
CA ALA A 221 3.23 -5.42 2.58
C ALA A 221 2.33 -6.05 3.66
N ASN A 222 1.31 -5.34 4.15
CA ASN A 222 0.35 -5.90 5.11
C ASN A 222 -0.53 -7.00 4.49
N ILE A 223 -0.98 -6.84 3.23
CA ILE A 223 -1.74 -7.87 2.51
C ILE A 223 -0.94 -9.16 2.42
N TYR A 224 0.34 -9.05 2.07
CA TYR A 224 1.21 -10.22 1.97
C TYR A 224 1.43 -10.90 3.34
N LEU A 225 1.74 -10.13 4.40
CA LEU A 225 1.89 -10.70 5.75
C LEU A 225 0.60 -11.32 6.28
N HIS A 226 -0.55 -10.74 5.96
CA HIS A 226 -1.83 -11.29 6.38
C HIS A 226 -2.00 -12.74 5.90
N TYR A 227 -1.73 -13.01 4.63
CA TYR A 227 -1.91 -14.36 4.08
C TYR A 227 -0.76 -15.32 4.37
N VAL A 228 0.47 -14.85 4.47
CA VAL A 228 1.64 -15.72 4.69
C VAL A 228 1.88 -16.00 6.18
N LEU A 229 1.61 -15.01 7.03
CA LEU A 229 1.96 -15.06 8.45
C LEU A 229 0.71 -15.13 9.34
N ASP A 230 -0.18 -14.13 9.24
CA ASP A 230 -1.30 -14.03 10.19
C ASP A 230 -2.29 -15.19 10.02
N ASP A 231 -2.66 -15.53 8.78
CA ASP A 231 -3.51 -16.68 8.45
C ASP A 231 -2.87 -17.99 8.95
N TRP A 232 -1.56 -18.15 8.74
CA TRP A 232 -0.84 -19.36 9.17
C TRP A 232 -0.86 -19.52 10.70
N PHE A 233 -0.63 -18.45 11.45
CA PHE A 233 -0.72 -18.48 12.92
C PHE A 233 -2.15 -18.63 13.45
N ALA A 234 -3.15 -18.17 12.70
CA ALA A 234 -4.55 -18.25 13.10
C ALA A 234 -5.16 -19.64 12.84
N GLN A 235 -4.58 -20.43 11.94
CA GLN A 235 -5.01 -21.81 11.72
C GLN A 235 -4.68 -22.65 12.95
N PRO A 236 -5.66 -23.42 13.49
CA PRO A 236 -5.37 -24.35 14.57
C PRO A 236 -4.36 -25.37 14.03
N PHE A 237 -3.23 -25.53 14.75
CA PHE A 237 -2.30 -26.63 14.48
C PHE A 237 -3.12 -27.91 14.51
N SER A 238 -3.24 -28.56 13.35
CA SER A 238 -3.76 -29.91 13.27
C SER A 238 -2.75 -30.76 14.02
N GLN A 239 -3.14 -31.26 15.20
CA GLN A 239 -2.34 -32.27 15.90
C GLN A 239 -2.42 -33.53 15.03
N GLU A 240 -1.36 -33.82 14.29
CA GLU A 240 -1.05 -35.18 13.82
C GLU A 240 -0.51 -36.01 15.00
#